data_AF-A0A0F9B3E1-F1
#
_entry.id   AF-A0A0F9B3E1-F1
#
_cell.length_a   1.000
_cell.length_b   1.000
_cell.length_c   1.000
_cell.angle_alpha   90.00
_cell.angle_beta   90.00
_cell.angle_gamma   90.00
#
_symmetry.space_group_name_H-M   'P 1'
#
loop_
_entity.id
_entity.type
_entity.pdbx_description
1 polymer ?
#
loop_
_entity_poly.entity_id
_entity_poly.type
_entity_poly.pdbx_seq_one_letter_code
_entity_poly.pdbx_strand_id
1 'polypeptide(L)'
;MSELVKINAKDYGLEETKAKEISEMFKPMLDKMVELEKEFNTLTKGEVSKELCLEAKTLRLKYVKVRTGTAEIHRGLKQFYLQGGRFVDGWKNAQLMASEGIESKLMDIEKHFEILEQQRISKLHDKRTTELEKYDVDFIPRNLGEMESEVWGNYISGVRLNYQAKIDAEKKAEEERLENIRLNKLESERKERILPYYDYWEGIVDAGTLRDLSNEVFEGVFDKIVAAKKEDDIKQEQIRKENLRLQKEAEEKERKRIADQKIADDKAEKLRKDNEAKLKKIQDEKDQVAKQLEEKRLADQRAKAQEAQQVEAELKKGDQEKVKDLIADLEA
;
A
#
# COMPACT_ATOMS: atom_id res chain seq x y z
N MET A 1 66.10 58.27 -67.97
CA MET A 1 65.64 56.96 -68.44
C MET A 1 65.03 56.27 -67.24
N SER A 2 63.71 56.32 -67.13
CA SER A 2 63.00 55.44 -66.21
C SER A 2 63.26 54.01 -66.70
N GLU A 3 64.04 53.21 -65.98
CA GLU A 3 64.14 51.79 -66.30
C GLU A 3 62.75 51.17 -66.11
N LEU A 4 62.08 50.87 -67.23
CA LEU A 4 60.87 50.06 -67.20
C LEU A 4 61.24 48.73 -66.52
N VAL A 5 60.57 48.43 -65.41
CA VAL A 5 60.84 47.24 -64.58
C VAL A 5 60.79 45.99 -65.47
N LYS A 6 61.91 45.25 -65.53
CA LYS A 6 61.98 43.98 -66.27
C LYS A 6 61.23 42.91 -65.49
N ILE A 7 60.14 42.41 -66.06
CA ILE A 7 59.36 41.29 -65.50
C ILE A 7 60.01 39.97 -65.92
N ASN A 8 60.33 39.10 -64.96
CA ASN A 8 60.93 37.80 -65.22
C ASN A 8 59.86 36.71 -65.31
N ALA A 9 59.91 35.89 -66.37
CA ALA A 9 58.95 34.81 -66.63
C ALA A 9 58.96 33.73 -65.53
N LYS A 10 60.13 33.47 -64.94
CA LYS A 10 60.33 32.40 -63.95
C LYS A 10 59.59 32.64 -62.65
N ASP A 11 59.41 33.91 -62.27
CA ASP A 11 58.73 34.29 -61.01
C ASP A 11 57.22 33.96 -61.05
N TYR A 12 56.68 33.71 -62.24
CA TYR A 12 55.26 33.40 -62.46
C TYR A 12 55.02 31.97 -62.98
N GLY A 13 56.05 31.13 -63.00
CA GLY A 13 55.95 29.74 -63.48
C GLY A 13 55.55 29.61 -64.96
N LEU A 14 55.81 30.63 -65.77
CA LEU A 14 55.48 30.64 -67.19
C LEU A 14 56.65 30.13 -68.04
N GLU A 15 56.31 29.37 -69.08
CA GLU A 15 57.27 28.97 -70.11
C GLU A 15 57.81 30.21 -70.83
N GLU A 16 59.12 30.22 -71.13
CA GLU A 16 59.79 31.38 -71.74
C GLU A 16 59.19 31.79 -73.09
N THR A 17 58.62 30.85 -73.84
CA THR A 17 57.90 31.07 -75.10
C THR A 17 56.60 31.84 -74.88
N LYS A 18 55.77 31.41 -73.92
CA LYS A 18 54.50 32.06 -73.57
C LYS A 18 54.67 33.40 -72.90
N ALA A 19 55.69 33.54 -72.05
CA ALA A 19 56.04 34.82 -71.46
C ALA A 19 56.48 35.84 -72.53
N LYS A 20 57.21 35.40 -73.56
CA LYS A 20 57.56 36.25 -74.72
C LYS A 20 56.32 36.70 -75.48
N GLU A 21 55.41 35.79 -75.83
CA GLU A 21 54.14 36.12 -76.50
C GLU A 21 53.33 37.18 -75.72
N ILE A 22 53.21 37.03 -74.40
CA ILE A 22 52.53 38.02 -73.54
C ILE A 22 53.27 39.36 -73.57
N SER A 23 54.60 39.35 -73.43
CA SER A 23 55.40 40.58 -73.40
C SER A 23 55.35 41.36 -74.72
N GLU A 24 55.26 40.65 -75.86
CA GLU A 24 55.14 41.24 -77.19
C GLU A 24 53.82 42.00 -77.36
N MET A 25 52.73 41.54 -76.72
CA MET A 25 51.44 42.24 -76.75
C MET A 25 51.49 43.59 -76.02
N PHE A 26 52.34 43.74 -75.00
CA PHE A 26 52.50 45.01 -74.28
C PHE A 26 53.55 45.94 -74.89
N LYS A 27 54.49 45.41 -75.68
CA LYS A 27 55.61 46.14 -76.27
C LYS A 27 55.21 47.43 -77.03
N PRO A 28 54.18 47.45 -77.90
CA PRO A 28 53.79 48.66 -78.61
C PRO A 28 53.33 49.81 -77.69
N MET A 29 52.76 49.49 -76.52
CA MET A 29 52.36 50.51 -75.54
C MET A 29 53.55 50.99 -74.71
N LEU A 30 54.48 50.09 -74.38
CA LEU A 30 55.72 50.43 -73.68
C LEU A 30 56.63 51.32 -74.54
N ASP A 31 56.78 51.01 -75.82
CA ASP A 31 57.57 51.83 -76.76
C ASP A 31 56.97 53.24 -76.88
N LYS A 32 55.64 53.35 -76.98
CA LYS A 32 54.93 54.65 -76.96
C LYS A 32 55.15 55.42 -75.66
N MET A 33 55.20 54.75 -74.50
CA MET A 33 55.50 55.43 -73.23
C MET A 33 56.90 56.04 -73.23
N VAL A 34 57.90 55.37 -73.83
CA VAL A 34 59.27 55.89 -73.96
C VAL A 34 59.32 57.12 -74.87
N GLU A 35 58.57 57.12 -75.97
CA GLU A 35 58.45 58.29 -76.86
C GLU A 35 57.80 59.48 -76.14
N LEU A 36 56.69 59.24 -75.43
CA LEU A 36 56.01 60.29 -74.66
C LEU A 36 56.89 60.83 -73.52
N GLU A 37 57.76 60.00 -72.92
CA GLU A 37 58.72 60.46 -71.90
C GLU A 37 59.74 61.45 -72.46
N LYS A 38 60.14 61.31 -73.73
CA LYS A 38 61.00 62.31 -74.41
C LYS A 38 60.25 63.63 -74.62
N GLU A 39 58.99 63.58 -75.07
CA GLU A 39 58.13 64.76 -75.20
C GLU A 39 57.95 65.44 -73.83
N PHE A 40 57.69 64.67 -72.77
CA PHE A 40 57.53 65.16 -71.40
C PHE A 40 58.78 65.87 -70.86
N ASN A 41 59.95 65.25 -71.02
CA ASN A 41 61.21 65.81 -70.56
C ASN A 41 61.59 67.10 -71.29
N THR A 42 61.13 67.27 -72.53
CA THR A 42 61.31 68.48 -73.32
C THR A 42 60.39 69.59 -72.82
N LEU A 43 59.09 69.29 -72.64
CA LEU A 43 58.10 70.26 -72.16
C LEU A 43 58.36 70.73 -70.72
N THR A 44 58.93 69.88 -69.87
CA THR A 44 59.17 70.20 -68.45
C THR A 44 60.29 71.24 -68.25
N LYS A 45 61.14 71.46 -69.25
CA LYS A 45 62.25 72.43 -69.19
C LYS A 45 61.86 73.85 -69.63
N GLY A 46 60.65 74.06 -70.15
CA GLY A 46 60.17 75.36 -70.61
C GLY A 46 59.53 76.22 -69.52
N GLU A 47 59.49 77.54 -69.71
CA GLU A 47 58.74 78.46 -68.85
C GLU A 47 57.23 78.34 -69.09
N VAL A 48 56.42 78.52 -68.04
CA VAL A 48 54.97 78.28 -68.08
C VAL A 48 54.26 79.37 -68.90
N SER A 49 54.04 79.08 -70.19
CA SER A 49 53.27 79.91 -71.12
C SER A 49 51.88 79.32 -71.43
N LYS A 50 50.97 80.11 -72.00
CA LYS A 50 49.63 79.62 -72.41
C LYS A 50 49.69 78.52 -73.46
N GLU A 51 50.69 78.56 -74.34
CA GLU A 51 50.91 77.56 -75.40
C GLU A 51 51.42 76.24 -74.81
N LEU A 52 52.37 76.31 -73.87
CA LEU A 52 52.87 75.14 -73.14
C LEU A 52 51.74 74.41 -72.39
N CYS A 53 50.77 75.14 -71.84
CA CYS A 53 49.60 74.54 -71.18
C CYS A 53 48.72 73.71 -72.14
N LEU A 54 48.58 74.13 -73.40
CA LEU A 54 47.82 73.39 -74.42
C LEU A 54 48.58 72.14 -74.89
N GLU A 55 49.89 72.25 -75.07
CA GLU A 55 50.77 71.12 -75.40
C GLU A 55 50.81 70.09 -74.27
N ALA A 56 50.90 70.54 -73.01
CA ALA A 56 50.84 69.69 -71.83
C ALA A 56 49.50 68.94 -71.71
N LYS A 57 48.37 69.61 -72.00
CA LYS A 57 47.04 68.95 -72.05
C LYS A 57 47.01 67.85 -73.12
N THR A 58 47.59 68.12 -74.28
CA THR A 58 47.65 67.18 -75.40
C THR A 58 48.52 65.97 -75.07
N LEU A 59 49.72 66.21 -74.52
CA LEU A 59 50.61 65.15 -74.05
C LEU A 59 49.94 64.30 -72.96
N ARG A 60 49.27 64.91 -71.98
CA ARG A 60 48.51 64.19 -70.95
C ARG A 60 47.45 63.27 -71.57
N LEU A 61 46.71 63.75 -72.58
CA LEU A 61 45.71 62.92 -73.27
C LEU A 61 46.35 61.75 -74.04
N LYS A 62 47.54 61.94 -74.63
CA LYS A 62 48.32 60.83 -75.24
C LYS A 62 48.68 59.78 -74.18
N TYR A 63 49.20 60.21 -73.02
CA TYR A 63 49.48 59.31 -71.89
C TYR A 63 48.25 58.55 -71.41
N VAL A 64 47.09 59.24 -71.32
CA VAL A 64 45.82 58.60 -70.95
C VAL A 64 45.46 57.51 -71.96
N LYS A 65 45.56 57.77 -73.27
CA LYS A 65 45.26 56.78 -74.31
C LYS A 65 46.17 55.55 -74.23
N VAL A 66 47.47 55.73 -74.02
CA VAL A 66 48.41 54.62 -73.87
C VAL A 66 48.08 53.79 -72.62
N ARG A 67 47.82 54.44 -71.48
CA ARG A 67 47.42 53.76 -70.24
C ARG A 67 46.11 52.98 -70.40
N THR A 68 45.08 53.56 -71.02
CA THR A 68 43.80 52.86 -71.21
C THR A 68 43.93 51.70 -72.20
N GLY A 69 44.74 51.84 -73.25
CA GLY A 69 45.05 50.75 -74.19
C GLY A 69 45.79 49.58 -73.53
N THR A 70 46.78 49.87 -72.66
CA THR A 70 47.43 48.83 -71.83
C THR A 70 46.42 48.09 -70.94
N ALA A 71 45.45 48.81 -70.36
CA ALA A 71 44.41 48.19 -69.52
C ALA A 71 43.46 47.27 -70.31
N GLU A 72 43.18 47.59 -71.57
CA GLU A 72 42.39 46.73 -72.47
C GLU A 72 43.13 45.43 -72.81
N ILE A 73 44.42 45.52 -73.14
CA ILE A 73 45.27 44.34 -73.40
C ILE A 73 45.31 43.43 -72.18
N HIS A 74 45.54 44.00 -70.99
CA HIS A 74 45.51 43.24 -69.72
C HIS A 74 44.16 42.54 -69.49
N ARG A 75 43.03 43.23 -69.69
CA ARG A 75 41.71 42.64 -69.51
C ARG A 75 41.47 41.48 -70.49
N GLY A 76 41.82 41.65 -71.75
CA GLY A 76 41.66 40.61 -72.79
C GLY A 76 42.47 39.36 -72.48
N LEU A 77 43.76 39.51 -72.16
CA LEU A 77 44.63 38.38 -71.81
C LEU A 77 44.13 37.67 -70.55
N LYS A 78 43.75 38.41 -69.50
CA LYS A 78 43.21 37.81 -68.26
C LYS A 78 41.94 37.00 -68.53
N GLN A 79 41.05 37.52 -69.37
CA GLN A 79 39.83 36.82 -69.76
C GLN A 79 40.13 35.55 -70.57
N PHE A 80 41.08 35.61 -71.50
CA PHE A 80 41.52 34.45 -72.29
C PHE A 80 42.05 33.32 -71.40
N TYR A 81 42.96 33.62 -70.47
CA TYR A 81 43.49 32.61 -69.56
C TYR A 81 42.43 32.06 -68.59
N LEU A 82 41.48 32.89 -68.15
CA LEU A 82 40.35 32.43 -67.34
C LEU A 82 39.45 31.45 -68.13
N GLN A 83 39.18 31.75 -69.40
CA GLN A 83 38.43 30.85 -70.28
C GLN A 83 39.20 29.56 -70.55
N GLY A 84 40.53 29.64 -70.74
CA GLY A 84 41.41 28.48 -70.83
C GLY A 84 41.35 27.59 -69.59
N GLY A 85 41.39 28.18 -68.39
CA GLY A 85 41.21 27.45 -67.14
C GLY A 85 39.87 26.72 -67.06
N ARG A 86 38.77 27.41 -67.40
CA ARG A 86 37.42 26.80 -67.46
C ARG A 86 37.32 25.68 -68.49
N PHE A 87 38.02 25.79 -69.61
CA PHE A 87 38.06 24.74 -70.64
C PHE A 87 38.75 23.47 -70.11
N VAL A 88 39.89 23.62 -69.41
CA VAL A 88 40.57 22.50 -68.75
C VAL A 88 39.68 21.85 -67.69
N ASP A 89 39.00 22.65 -66.86
CA ASP A 89 38.03 22.14 -65.90
C ASP A 89 36.87 21.38 -66.56
N GLY A 90 36.40 21.86 -67.72
CA GLY A 90 35.38 21.19 -68.51
C GLY A 90 35.79 19.77 -68.89
N TRP A 91 37.02 19.58 -69.36
CA TRP A 91 37.55 18.25 -69.68
C TRP A 91 37.67 17.33 -68.47
N LYS A 92 38.15 17.85 -67.34
CA LYS A 92 38.20 17.09 -66.08
C LYS A 92 36.80 16.61 -65.68
N ASN A 93 35.81 17.50 -65.70
CA ASN A 93 34.45 17.17 -65.31
C ASN A 93 33.79 16.21 -66.30
N ALA A 94 34.08 16.33 -67.60
CA ALA A 94 33.59 15.40 -68.62
C ALA A 94 34.13 13.98 -68.39
N GLN A 95 35.43 13.86 -68.05
CA GLN A 95 36.03 12.57 -67.71
C GLN A 95 35.40 11.99 -66.43
N LEU A 96 35.22 12.80 -65.39
CA LEU A 96 34.59 12.36 -64.13
C LEU A 96 33.17 11.83 -64.36
N MET A 97 32.33 12.59 -65.09
CA MET A 97 30.97 12.14 -65.41
C MET A 97 30.95 10.83 -66.20
N ALA A 98 31.93 10.63 -67.09
CA ALA A 98 32.06 9.41 -67.86
C ALA A 98 32.53 8.22 -67.00
N SER A 99 33.42 8.43 -66.03
CA SER A 99 33.97 7.34 -65.21
C SER A 99 33.10 6.97 -64.01
N GLU A 100 32.44 7.92 -63.36
CA GLU A 100 31.67 7.70 -62.13
C GLU A 100 30.58 6.63 -62.30
N GLY A 101 29.82 6.69 -63.39
CA GLY A 101 28.79 5.69 -63.69
C GLY A 101 29.36 4.30 -64.03
N ILE A 102 30.58 4.24 -64.58
CA ILE A 102 31.28 2.98 -64.88
C ILE A 102 31.85 2.40 -63.58
N GLU A 103 32.50 3.22 -62.75
CA GLU A 103 33.05 2.83 -61.46
C GLU A 103 31.97 2.28 -60.53
N SER A 104 30.80 2.93 -60.47
CA SER A 104 29.65 2.41 -59.68
C SER A 104 29.23 1.02 -60.15
N LYS A 105 29.11 0.79 -61.46
CA LYS A 105 28.73 -0.54 -62.00
C LYS A 105 29.81 -1.59 -61.75
N LEU A 106 31.08 -1.22 -61.88
CA LEU A 106 32.19 -2.11 -61.56
C LEU A 106 32.19 -2.48 -60.07
N MET A 107 31.89 -1.52 -59.18
CA MET A 107 31.73 -1.77 -57.75
C MET A 107 30.53 -2.68 -57.44
N ASP A 108 29.40 -2.51 -58.13
CA ASP A 108 28.24 -3.40 -57.99
C ASP A 108 28.59 -4.84 -58.41
N ILE A 109 29.40 -5.01 -59.45
CA ILE A 109 29.89 -6.31 -59.90
C ILE A 109 30.86 -6.90 -58.88
N GLU A 110 31.83 -6.12 -58.39
CA GLU A 110 32.80 -6.52 -57.38
C GLU A 110 32.09 -7.02 -56.11
N LYS A 111 31.10 -6.26 -55.63
CA LYS A 111 30.36 -6.54 -54.39
C LYS A 111 29.15 -7.45 -54.60
N HIS A 112 28.94 -7.98 -55.80
CA HIS A 112 27.72 -8.74 -56.13
C HIS A 112 27.46 -9.89 -55.15
N PHE A 113 28.48 -10.70 -54.87
CA PHE A 113 28.34 -11.84 -53.96
C PHE A 113 28.24 -11.42 -52.49
N GLU A 114 28.89 -10.33 -52.09
CA GLU A 114 28.74 -9.77 -50.74
C GLU A 114 27.30 -9.29 -50.52
N ILE A 115 26.73 -8.58 -51.50
CA ILE A 115 25.33 -8.12 -51.46
C ILE A 115 24.38 -9.31 -51.44
N LEU A 116 24.60 -10.33 -52.27
CA LEU A 116 23.78 -11.55 -52.28
C LEU A 116 23.82 -12.28 -50.94
N GLU A 117 25.00 -12.41 -50.33
CA GLU A 117 25.14 -13.07 -49.04
C GLU A 117 24.48 -12.26 -47.92
N GLN A 118 24.64 -10.94 -47.90
CA GLN A 118 23.92 -10.06 -46.97
C GLN A 118 22.40 -10.17 -47.13
N GLN A 119 21.90 -10.23 -48.37
CA GLN A 119 20.47 -10.47 -48.63
C GLN A 119 20.02 -11.86 -48.15
N ARG A 120 20.85 -12.89 -48.30
CA ARG A 120 20.57 -14.25 -47.80
C ARG A 120 20.48 -14.26 -46.29
N ILE A 121 21.44 -13.64 -45.60
CA ILE A 121 21.48 -13.49 -44.13
C ILE A 121 20.26 -12.71 -43.63
N SER A 122 19.93 -11.58 -44.25
CA SER A 122 18.74 -10.78 -43.89
C SER A 122 17.45 -11.59 -44.05
N LYS A 123 17.26 -12.28 -45.18
CA LYS A 123 16.08 -13.14 -45.39
C LYS A 123 16.00 -14.27 -44.37
N LEU A 124 17.14 -14.84 -43.97
CA LEU A 124 17.19 -15.90 -42.96
C LEU A 124 16.86 -15.33 -41.56
N HIS A 125 17.37 -14.15 -41.24
CA HIS A 125 17.04 -13.42 -40.02
C HIS A 125 15.52 -13.18 -39.91
N ASP A 126 14.90 -12.67 -40.98
CA ASP A 126 13.47 -12.36 -40.99
C ASP A 126 12.62 -13.63 -40.78
N LYS A 127 12.95 -14.71 -41.49
CA LYS A 127 12.28 -16.02 -41.31
C LYS A 127 12.34 -16.52 -39.87
N ARG A 128 13.52 -16.43 -39.25
CA ARG A 128 13.77 -16.87 -37.87
C ARG A 128 13.05 -15.97 -36.87
N THR A 129 13.01 -14.66 -37.13
CA THR A 129 12.27 -13.68 -36.33
C THR A 129 10.78 -14.00 -36.30
N THR A 130 10.16 -14.19 -37.47
CA THR A 130 8.74 -14.58 -37.58
C THR A 130 8.43 -15.92 -36.91
N GLU A 131 9.41 -16.82 -36.81
CA GLU A 131 9.23 -18.07 -36.06
C GLU A 131 9.22 -17.83 -34.54
N LEU A 132 10.07 -16.93 -34.03
CA LEU A 132 10.13 -16.60 -32.60
C LEU A 132 8.93 -15.80 -32.10
N GLU A 133 8.36 -14.94 -32.94
CA GLU A 133 7.17 -14.15 -32.61
C GLU A 133 5.99 -15.02 -32.13
N LYS A 134 5.99 -16.31 -32.45
CA LYS A 134 4.98 -17.29 -31.99
C LYS A 134 5.08 -17.68 -30.52
N TYR A 135 6.21 -17.41 -29.85
CA TYR A 135 6.56 -18.01 -28.55
C TYR A 135 6.69 -17.01 -27.39
N ASP A 136 6.08 -15.84 -27.49
CA ASP A 136 6.09 -14.77 -26.45
C ASP A 136 7.48 -14.57 -25.80
N VAL A 137 8.45 -14.25 -26.67
CA VAL A 137 9.86 -14.12 -26.31
C VAL A 137 10.19 -12.64 -26.05
N ASP A 138 10.74 -12.33 -24.88
CA ASP A 138 11.04 -10.94 -24.48
C ASP A 138 12.14 -10.27 -25.31
N PHE A 139 13.05 -11.07 -25.86
CA PHE A 139 14.22 -10.59 -26.59
C PHE A 139 14.48 -11.42 -27.84
N ILE A 140 14.60 -10.72 -28.97
CA ILE A 140 14.96 -11.31 -30.27
C ILE A 140 16.40 -10.88 -30.59
N PRO A 141 17.37 -11.82 -30.66
CA PRO A 141 18.74 -11.51 -31.06
C PRO A 141 18.81 -10.88 -32.45
N ARG A 142 19.76 -9.96 -32.69
CA ARG A 142 19.92 -9.27 -33.99
C ARG A 142 20.67 -10.07 -35.05
N ASN A 143 21.39 -11.12 -34.65
CA ASN A 143 22.28 -11.90 -35.51
C ASN A 143 21.68 -13.25 -35.91
N LEU A 144 20.35 -13.40 -35.86
CA LEU A 144 19.67 -14.65 -36.19
C LEU A 144 20.01 -15.17 -37.58
N GLY A 145 20.29 -14.30 -38.56
CA GLY A 145 20.66 -14.72 -39.91
C GLY A 145 22.08 -15.28 -40.05
N GLU A 146 22.98 -14.89 -39.14
CA GLU A 146 24.40 -15.27 -39.14
C GLU A 146 24.65 -16.56 -38.35
N MET A 147 23.72 -16.93 -37.47
CA MET A 147 23.82 -18.15 -36.68
C MET A 147 23.79 -19.39 -37.58
N GLU A 148 24.66 -20.35 -37.25
CA GLU A 148 24.63 -21.66 -37.88
C GLU A 148 23.29 -22.37 -37.64
N SER A 149 22.87 -23.21 -38.60
CA SER A 149 21.60 -23.94 -38.53
C SER A 149 21.46 -24.81 -37.29
N GLU A 150 22.53 -25.43 -36.81
CA GLU A 150 22.52 -26.25 -35.59
C GLU A 150 22.31 -25.39 -34.34
N VAL A 151 23.01 -24.26 -34.25
CA VAL A 151 22.85 -23.29 -33.14
C VAL A 151 21.42 -22.74 -33.11
N TRP A 152 20.87 -22.40 -34.28
CA TRP A 152 19.47 -22.01 -34.40
C TRP A 152 18.51 -23.10 -33.94
N GLY A 153 18.75 -24.36 -34.35
CA GLY A 153 17.94 -25.51 -33.96
C GLY A 153 17.88 -25.72 -32.45
N ASN A 154 19.03 -25.60 -31.77
CA ASN A 154 19.12 -25.68 -30.31
C ASN A 154 18.40 -24.50 -29.64
N TYR A 155 18.59 -23.29 -30.17
CA TYR A 155 17.95 -22.08 -29.65
C TYR A 155 16.42 -22.15 -29.72
N ILE A 156 15.86 -22.43 -30.89
CA ILE A 156 14.40 -22.50 -31.07
C ILE A 156 13.79 -23.65 -30.26
N SER A 157 14.51 -24.76 -30.09
CA SER A 157 14.06 -25.87 -29.24
C SER A 157 13.98 -25.47 -27.77
N GLY A 158 14.98 -24.73 -27.26
CA GLY A 158 14.95 -24.18 -25.91
C GLY A 158 13.78 -23.19 -25.71
N VAL A 159 13.55 -22.30 -26.68
CA VAL A 159 12.42 -21.36 -26.65
C VAL A 159 11.07 -22.10 -26.62
N ARG A 160 10.90 -23.11 -27.48
CA ARG A 160 9.69 -23.96 -27.50
C ARG A 160 9.45 -24.66 -26.17
N LEU A 161 10.50 -25.24 -25.58
CA LEU A 161 10.41 -25.92 -24.29
C LEU A 161 10.02 -24.94 -23.18
N ASN A 162 10.61 -23.75 -23.14
CA ASN A 162 10.29 -22.72 -22.15
C ASN A 162 8.84 -22.22 -22.30
N TYR A 163 8.38 -21.99 -23.52
CA TYR A 163 7.00 -21.58 -23.78
C TYR A 163 6.00 -22.66 -23.35
N GLN A 164 6.26 -23.91 -23.70
CA GLN A 164 5.43 -25.04 -23.27
C GLN A 164 5.43 -25.20 -21.76
N ALA A 165 6.59 -25.07 -21.10
CA ALA A 165 6.70 -25.12 -19.65
C ALA A 165 5.92 -23.99 -18.96
N LYS A 166 5.91 -22.78 -19.52
CA LYS A 166 5.06 -21.67 -19.04
C LYS A 166 3.58 -22.03 -19.12
N ILE A 167 3.12 -22.50 -20.28
CA ILE A 167 1.72 -22.92 -20.48
C ILE A 167 1.33 -24.04 -19.52
N ASP A 168 2.17 -25.06 -19.37
CA ASP A 168 1.88 -26.20 -18.50
C ASP A 168 1.91 -25.81 -17.02
N ALA A 169 2.80 -24.90 -16.63
CA ALA A 169 2.83 -24.33 -15.28
C ALA A 169 1.57 -23.50 -14.99
N GLU A 170 1.10 -22.69 -15.94
CA GLU A 170 -0.15 -21.93 -15.82
C GLU A 170 -1.37 -22.84 -15.71
N LYS A 171 -1.45 -23.88 -16.54
CA LYS A 171 -2.52 -24.89 -16.47
C LYS A 171 -2.50 -25.61 -15.13
N LYS A 172 -1.33 -26.07 -14.67
CA LYS A 172 -1.20 -26.75 -13.39
C LYS A 172 -1.57 -25.82 -12.22
N ALA A 173 -1.17 -24.56 -12.27
CA ALA A 173 -1.53 -23.57 -11.25
C ALA A 173 -3.05 -23.30 -11.23
N GLU A 174 -3.70 -23.22 -12.39
CA GLU A 174 -5.15 -23.05 -12.47
C GLU A 174 -5.90 -24.31 -12.04
N GLU A 175 -5.42 -25.52 -12.37
CA GLU A 175 -5.94 -26.79 -11.88
C GLU A 175 -5.82 -26.89 -10.34
N GLU A 176 -4.65 -26.58 -9.78
CA GLU A 176 -4.43 -26.54 -8.33
C GLU A 176 -5.33 -25.49 -7.66
N ARG A 177 -5.56 -24.34 -8.30
CA ARG A 177 -6.47 -23.30 -7.81
C ARG A 177 -7.92 -23.79 -7.82
N LEU A 178 -8.37 -24.41 -8.90
CA LEU A 178 -9.73 -24.96 -9.01
C LEU A 178 -9.96 -26.08 -7.99
N GLU A 179 -8.99 -26.97 -7.80
CA GLU A 179 -9.08 -28.03 -6.80
C GLU A 179 -9.05 -27.47 -5.37
N ASN A 180 -8.24 -26.44 -5.10
CA ASN A 180 -8.28 -25.71 -3.82
C ASN A 180 -9.65 -25.04 -3.58
N ILE A 181 -10.25 -24.42 -4.60
CA ILE A 181 -11.58 -23.82 -4.50
C ILE A 181 -12.62 -24.90 -4.18
N ARG A 182 -12.57 -26.05 -4.88
CA ARG A 182 -13.46 -27.20 -4.62
C ARG A 182 -13.31 -27.70 -3.18
N LEU A 183 -12.07 -27.88 -2.73
CA LEU A 183 -11.76 -28.39 -1.40
C LEU A 183 -12.13 -27.41 -0.29
N ASN A 184 -11.94 -26.10 -0.48
CA ASN A 184 -12.40 -25.06 0.46
C ASN A 184 -13.92 -24.97 0.55
N LYS A 185 -14.63 -25.18 -0.58
CA LYS A 185 -16.09 -25.25 -0.60
C LYS A 185 -16.57 -26.47 0.18
N LEU A 186 -15.99 -27.64 -0.08
CA LEU A 186 -16.28 -28.87 0.66
C LEU A 186 -16.02 -28.69 2.16
N GLU A 187 -14.91 -28.07 2.54
CA GLU A 187 -14.58 -27.78 3.93
C GLU A 187 -15.61 -26.84 4.57
N SER A 188 -16.01 -25.78 3.86
CA SER A 188 -17.03 -24.83 4.33
C SER A 188 -18.37 -25.53 4.56
N GLU A 189 -18.83 -26.36 3.61
CA GLU A 189 -20.06 -27.14 3.74
C GLU A 189 -20.01 -28.10 4.94
N ARG A 190 -18.86 -28.75 5.16
CA ARG A 190 -18.64 -29.62 6.32
C ARG A 190 -18.64 -28.84 7.63
N LYS A 191 -17.99 -27.67 7.69
CA LYS A 191 -18.00 -26.77 8.85
C LYS A 191 -19.40 -26.29 9.18
N GLU A 192 -20.18 -25.86 8.19
CA GLU A 192 -21.57 -25.44 8.38
C GLU A 192 -22.43 -26.56 8.96
N ARG A 193 -22.25 -27.81 8.48
CA ARG A 193 -22.95 -28.96 9.04
C ARG A 193 -22.56 -29.26 10.48
N ILE A 194 -21.28 -29.12 10.84
CA ILE A 194 -20.78 -29.37 12.19
C ILE A 194 -21.16 -28.27 13.17
N LEU A 195 -21.28 -27.02 12.72
CA LEU A 195 -21.46 -25.84 13.57
C LEU A 195 -22.55 -25.98 14.65
N PRO A 196 -23.75 -26.55 14.38
CA PRO A 196 -24.80 -26.73 15.40
C PRO A 196 -24.46 -27.76 16.49
N TYR A 197 -23.36 -28.49 16.32
CA TYR A 197 -22.89 -29.56 17.18
C TYR A 197 -21.42 -29.38 17.59
N TYR A 198 -20.85 -28.18 17.41
CA TYR A 198 -19.44 -27.90 17.63
C TYR A 198 -18.97 -28.26 19.05
N ASP A 199 -19.81 -28.04 20.07
CA ASP A 199 -19.50 -28.37 21.47
C ASP A 199 -19.36 -29.89 21.72
N TYR A 200 -19.88 -30.72 20.81
CA TYR A 200 -19.79 -32.18 20.86
C TYR A 200 -18.72 -32.74 19.91
N TRP A 201 -17.97 -31.86 19.24
CA TRP A 201 -16.91 -32.23 18.30
C TRP A 201 -15.60 -32.60 19.02
N GLU A 202 -15.32 -31.96 20.15
CA GLU A 202 -14.05 -32.07 20.87
C GLU A 202 -13.81 -33.51 21.38
N GLY A 203 -12.73 -34.14 20.91
CA GLY A 203 -12.35 -35.50 21.28
C GLY A 203 -12.91 -36.63 20.41
N ILE A 204 -13.73 -36.34 19.39
CA ILE A 204 -14.28 -37.37 18.47
C ILE A 204 -13.39 -37.59 17.23
N VAL A 205 -12.63 -36.58 16.82
CA VAL A 205 -11.74 -36.63 15.64
C VAL A 205 -10.34 -36.20 16.04
N ASP A 206 -9.36 -37.06 15.74
CA ASP A 206 -7.94 -36.73 15.85
C ASP A 206 -7.58 -35.65 14.82
N ALA A 207 -6.65 -34.75 15.12
CA ALA A 207 -6.49 -33.40 14.54
C ALA A 207 -6.17 -33.33 13.01
N GLY A 208 -7.07 -33.85 12.17
CA GLY A 208 -7.03 -33.74 10.72
C GLY A 208 -7.88 -32.58 10.20
N THR A 209 -7.46 -31.98 9.10
CA THR A 209 -8.23 -30.97 8.37
C THR A 209 -9.50 -31.58 7.80
N LEU A 210 -10.65 -30.95 8.04
CA LEU A 210 -11.98 -31.36 7.51
C LEU A 210 -11.99 -31.54 5.99
N ARG A 211 -11.01 -30.93 5.32
CA ARG A 211 -10.72 -31.04 3.88
C ARG A 211 -10.28 -32.43 3.42
N ASP A 212 -9.53 -33.17 4.25
CA ASP A 212 -8.84 -34.40 3.83
C ASP A 212 -9.59 -35.68 4.21
N LEU A 213 -10.70 -35.54 4.94
CA LEU A 213 -11.56 -36.67 5.28
C LEU A 213 -12.29 -37.18 4.03
N SER A 214 -12.30 -38.51 3.83
CA SER A 214 -13.21 -39.11 2.85
C SER A 214 -14.66 -38.85 3.26
N ASN A 215 -15.59 -38.88 2.30
CA ASN A 215 -17.01 -38.66 2.60
C ASN A 215 -17.55 -39.66 3.62
N GLU A 216 -17.19 -40.94 3.51
CA GLU A 216 -17.63 -41.98 4.44
C GLU A 216 -17.12 -41.73 5.87
N VAL A 217 -15.86 -41.31 6.02
CA VAL A 217 -15.29 -40.99 7.32
C VAL A 217 -15.95 -39.74 7.91
N PHE A 218 -16.19 -38.72 7.09
CA PHE A 218 -16.90 -37.51 7.53
C PHE A 218 -18.32 -37.81 8.00
N GLU A 219 -19.11 -38.58 7.25
CA GLU A 219 -20.47 -38.94 7.66
C GLU A 219 -20.46 -39.79 8.94
N GLY A 220 -19.57 -40.77 9.05
CA GLY A 220 -19.45 -41.59 10.27
C GLY A 220 -19.05 -40.80 11.51
N VAL A 221 -18.22 -39.76 11.35
CA VAL A 221 -17.91 -38.79 12.41
C VAL A 221 -19.12 -37.93 12.73
N PHE A 222 -19.76 -37.36 11.71
CA PHE A 222 -20.94 -36.50 11.85
C PHE A 222 -22.07 -37.22 12.59
N ASP A 223 -22.34 -38.48 12.27
CA ASP A 223 -23.36 -39.29 12.94
C ASP A 223 -23.06 -39.49 14.44
N LYS A 224 -21.79 -39.69 14.81
CA LYS A 224 -21.38 -39.80 16.22
C LYS A 224 -21.62 -38.52 16.99
N ILE A 225 -21.33 -37.36 16.38
CA ILE A 225 -21.54 -36.05 16.98
C ILE A 225 -23.04 -35.77 17.17
N VAL A 226 -23.85 -36.09 16.15
CA VAL A 226 -25.31 -35.97 16.22
C VAL A 226 -25.87 -36.90 17.31
N ALA A 227 -25.34 -38.12 17.44
CA ALA A 227 -25.73 -39.04 18.50
C ALA A 227 -25.36 -38.51 19.89
N ALA A 228 -24.15 -37.97 20.06
CA ALA A 228 -23.70 -37.37 21.32
C ALA A 228 -24.61 -36.21 21.77
N LYS A 229 -25.01 -35.32 20.84
CA LYS A 229 -25.99 -34.26 21.15
C LYS A 229 -27.35 -34.83 21.55
N LYS A 230 -27.86 -35.83 20.82
CA LYS A 230 -29.14 -36.46 21.17
C LYS A 230 -29.10 -37.08 22.56
N GLU A 231 -28.00 -37.73 22.93
CA GLU A 231 -27.83 -38.28 24.28
C GLU A 231 -27.78 -37.19 25.34
N ASP A 232 -27.09 -36.08 25.10
CA ASP A 232 -27.07 -34.95 26.04
C ASP A 232 -28.44 -34.29 26.16
N ASP A 233 -29.14 -34.02 25.07
CA ASP A 233 -30.51 -33.47 25.08
C ASP A 233 -31.46 -34.35 25.92
N ILE A 234 -31.34 -35.68 25.80
CA ILE A 234 -32.11 -36.64 26.62
C ILE A 234 -31.72 -36.51 28.10
N LYS A 235 -30.42 -36.42 28.42
CA LYS A 235 -29.94 -36.26 29.80
C LYS A 235 -30.39 -34.93 30.40
N GLN A 236 -30.28 -33.82 29.66
CA GLN A 236 -30.73 -32.51 30.09
C GLN A 236 -32.23 -32.49 30.37
N GLU A 237 -33.04 -33.15 29.53
CA GLU A 237 -34.48 -33.25 29.76
C GLU A 237 -34.82 -34.15 30.96
N GLN A 238 -34.07 -35.23 31.20
CA GLN A 238 -34.19 -36.05 32.41
C GLN A 238 -33.84 -35.26 33.67
N ILE A 239 -32.71 -34.54 33.65
CA ILE A 239 -32.28 -33.65 34.74
C ILE A 239 -33.35 -32.59 35.00
N ARG A 240 -33.94 -32.00 33.95
CA ARG A 240 -35.02 -31.01 34.09
C ARG A 240 -36.25 -31.61 34.76
N LYS A 241 -36.68 -32.80 34.35
CA LYS A 241 -37.81 -33.51 34.96
C LYS A 241 -37.53 -33.90 36.41
N GLU A 242 -36.31 -34.34 36.71
CA GLU A 242 -35.89 -34.70 38.06
C GLU A 242 -35.82 -33.46 38.96
N ASN A 243 -35.21 -32.36 38.51
CA ASN A 243 -35.17 -31.09 39.23
C ASN A 243 -36.60 -30.56 39.51
N LEU A 244 -37.52 -30.70 38.55
CA LEU A 244 -38.92 -30.33 38.77
C LEU A 244 -39.61 -31.22 39.82
N ARG A 245 -39.31 -32.52 39.85
CA ARG A 245 -39.81 -33.44 40.89
C ARG A 245 -39.24 -33.09 42.26
N LEU A 246 -37.93 -32.86 42.34
CA LEU A 246 -37.24 -32.46 43.57
C LEU A 246 -37.76 -31.12 44.11
N GLN A 247 -38.05 -30.17 43.23
CA GLN A 247 -38.66 -28.90 43.61
C GLN A 247 -40.06 -29.11 44.22
N LYS A 248 -40.91 -29.94 43.60
CA LYS A 248 -42.24 -30.27 44.15
C LYS A 248 -42.15 -31.04 45.47
N GLU A 249 -41.22 -31.96 45.61
CA GLU A 249 -41.00 -32.70 46.86
C GLU A 249 -40.47 -31.77 47.97
N ALA A 250 -39.58 -30.84 47.63
CA ALA A 250 -39.10 -29.82 48.56
C ALA A 250 -40.23 -28.87 49.00
N GLU A 251 -41.09 -28.44 48.08
CA GLU A 251 -42.28 -27.64 48.39
C GLU A 251 -43.27 -28.40 49.28
N GLU A 252 -43.47 -29.71 49.06
CA GLU A 252 -44.34 -30.53 49.89
C GLU A 252 -43.75 -30.77 51.29
N LYS A 253 -42.44 -31.03 51.38
CA LYS A 253 -41.74 -31.13 52.67
C LYS A 253 -41.79 -29.80 53.44
N GLU A 254 -41.63 -28.68 52.75
CA GLU A 254 -41.74 -27.36 53.37
C GLU A 254 -43.17 -27.08 53.86
N ARG A 255 -44.20 -27.46 53.08
CA ARG A 255 -45.60 -27.40 53.52
C ARG A 255 -45.86 -28.27 54.75
N LYS A 256 -45.31 -29.49 54.79
CA LYS A 256 -45.41 -30.37 55.97
C LYS A 256 -44.67 -29.79 57.17
N ARG A 257 -43.48 -29.23 56.98
CA ARG A 257 -42.72 -28.54 58.03
C ARG A 257 -43.49 -27.35 58.60
N ILE A 258 -44.11 -26.52 57.75
CA ILE A 258 -44.95 -25.40 58.19
C ILE A 258 -46.20 -25.91 58.94
N ALA A 259 -46.82 -27.00 58.49
CA ALA A 259 -47.96 -27.60 59.17
C ALA A 259 -47.58 -28.19 60.54
N ASP A 260 -46.47 -28.92 60.62
CA ASP A 260 -45.94 -29.50 61.85
C ASP A 260 -45.50 -28.41 62.84
N GLN A 261 -44.89 -27.33 62.34
CA GLN A 261 -44.55 -26.15 63.13
C GLN A 261 -45.80 -25.52 63.74
N LYS A 262 -46.88 -25.33 62.94
CA LYS A 262 -48.16 -24.82 63.47
C LYS A 262 -48.76 -25.75 64.53
N ILE A 263 -48.70 -27.07 64.33
CA ILE A 263 -49.18 -28.04 65.33
C ILE A 263 -48.34 -27.99 66.61
N ALA A 264 -47.03 -27.79 66.49
CA ALA A 264 -46.14 -27.64 67.64
C ALA A 264 -46.38 -26.33 68.39
N ASP A 265 -46.57 -25.23 67.67
CA ASP A 265 -46.89 -23.90 68.23
C ASP A 265 -48.26 -23.94 68.94
N ASP A 266 -49.28 -24.54 68.34
CA ASP A 266 -50.61 -24.72 68.96
C ASP A 266 -50.54 -25.56 70.24
N LYS A 267 -49.72 -26.62 70.27
CA LYS A 267 -49.47 -27.42 71.48
C LYS A 267 -48.71 -26.65 72.55
N ALA A 268 -47.71 -25.85 72.15
CA ALA A 268 -46.95 -25.01 73.07
C ALA A 268 -47.84 -23.91 73.68
N GLU A 269 -48.74 -23.31 72.90
CA GLU A 269 -49.72 -22.34 73.38
C GLU A 269 -50.70 -22.97 74.36
N LYS A 270 -51.21 -24.18 74.06
CA LYS A 270 -52.09 -24.92 74.96
C LYS A 270 -51.39 -25.25 76.29
N LEU A 271 -50.13 -25.67 76.24
CA LEU A 271 -49.33 -25.93 77.44
C LEU A 271 -49.06 -24.65 78.25
N ARG A 272 -48.83 -23.50 77.59
CA ARG A 272 -48.69 -22.20 78.25
C ARG A 272 -49.98 -21.79 78.97
N LYS A 273 -51.14 -21.93 78.32
CA LYS A 273 -52.45 -21.64 78.93
C LYS A 273 -52.74 -22.55 80.12
N ASP A 274 -52.41 -23.84 80.02
CA ASP A 274 -52.57 -24.79 81.13
C ASP A 274 -51.62 -24.46 82.30
N ASN A 275 -50.38 -24.05 82.02
CA ASN A 275 -49.43 -23.62 83.05
C ASN A 275 -49.83 -22.28 83.70
N GLU A 276 -50.32 -21.30 82.94
CA GLU A 276 -50.87 -20.05 83.47
C GLU A 276 -52.09 -20.30 84.35
N ALA A 277 -53.00 -21.20 83.94
CA ALA A 277 -54.15 -21.58 84.74
C ALA A 277 -53.75 -22.26 86.06
N LYS A 278 -52.69 -23.08 86.05
CA LYS A 278 -52.12 -23.68 87.28
C LYS A 278 -51.47 -22.63 88.17
N LEU A 279 -50.69 -21.70 87.61
CA LEU A 279 -50.10 -20.58 88.35
C LEU A 279 -51.16 -19.70 89.00
N LYS A 280 -52.25 -19.42 88.28
CA LYS A 280 -53.37 -18.64 88.80
C LYS A 280 -54.10 -19.35 89.94
N LYS A 281 -54.33 -20.67 89.84
CA LYS A 281 -54.86 -21.46 90.97
C LYS A 281 -53.95 -21.43 92.20
N ILE A 282 -52.64 -21.52 92.02
CA ILE A 282 -51.67 -21.41 93.13
C ILE A 282 -51.69 -20.02 93.75
N GLN A 283 -51.86 -18.96 92.96
CA GLN A 283 -52.03 -17.59 93.45
C GLN A 283 -53.35 -17.41 94.20
N ASP A 284 -54.46 -17.91 93.66
CA ASP A 284 -55.76 -17.84 94.30
C ASP A 284 -55.78 -18.63 95.63
N GLU A 285 -55.09 -19.78 95.72
CA GLU A 285 -54.90 -20.52 96.97
C GLU A 285 -54.01 -19.77 97.97
N LYS A 286 -52.93 -19.13 97.51
CA LYS A 286 -52.09 -18.28 98.38
C LYS A 286 -52.86 -17.07 98.91
N ASP A 287 -53.70 -16.45 98.10
CA ASP A 287 -54.53 -15.30 98.49
C ASP A 287 -55.65 -15.72 99.46
N GLN A 288 -56.21 -16.93 99.31
CA GLN A 288 -57.15 -17.49 100.30
C GLN A 288 -56.47 -17.78 101.64
N VAL A 289 -55.26 -18.36 101.63
CA VAL A 289 -54.50 -18.61 102.85
C VAL A 289 -54.09 -17.29 103.52
N ALA A 290 -53.69 -16.28 102.74
CA ALA A 290 -53.37 -14.95 103.26
C ALA A 290 -54.58 -14.28 103.92
N LYS A 291 -55.77 -14.34 103.29
CA LYS A 291 -57.02 -13.82 103.88
C LYS A 291 -57.40 -14.55 105.18
N GLN A 292 -57.25 -15.87 105.23
CA GLN A 292 -57.51 -16.63 106.47
C GLN A 292 -56.55 -16.28 107.60
N LEU A 293 -55.28 -15.98 107.28
CA LEU A 293 -54.30 -15.53 108.27
C LEU A 293 -54.61 -14.12 108.79
N GLU A 294 -55.09 -13.23 107.91
CA GLU A 294 -55.48 -11.87 108.27
C GLU A 294 -56.77 -11.83 109.10
N GLU A 295 -57.76 -12.67 108.79
CA GLU A 295 -58.98 -12.84 109.58
C GLU A 295 -58.68 -13.39 110.99
N LYS A 296 -57.72 -14.32 111.13
CA LYS A 296 -57.23 -14.75 112.45
C LYS A 296 -56.55 -13.61 113.22
N ARG A 297 -55.77 -12.77 112.54
CA ARG A 297 -55.11 -11.60 113.17
C ARG A 297 -56.12 -10.55 113.66
N LEU A 298 -57.19 -10.32 112.88
CA LEU A 298 -58.29 -9.41 113.22
C LEU A 298 -59.19 -9.96 114.33
N ALA A 299 -59.37 -11.29 114.41
CA ALA A 299 -60.07 -11.95 115.51
C ALA A 299 -59.29 -11.84 116.83
N ASP A 300 -57.97 -12.06 116.82
CA ASP A 300 -57.11 -11.90 118.00
C ASP A 300 -57.04 -10.45 118.50
N GLN A 301 -57.06 -9.47 117.59
CA GLN A 301 -57.10 -8.05 117.97
C GLN A 301 -58.47 -7.63 118.54
N ARG A 302 -59.56 -8.22 118.05
CA ARG A 302 -60.91 -8.00 118.63
C ARG A 302 -61.08 -8.65 120.00
N ALA A 303 -60.48 -9.81 120.24
CA ALA A 303 -60.48 -10.45 121.56
C ALA A 303 -59.73 -9.61 122.60
N LYS A 304 -58.55 -9.07 122.26
CA LYS A 304 -57.77 -8.19 123.14
C LYS A 304 -58.44 -6.83 123.39
N ALA A 305 -59.21 -6.32 122.44
CA ALA A 305 -59.99 -5.09 122.60
C ALA A 305 -61.21 -5.27 123.53
N GLN A 306 -61.82 -6.47 123.54
CA GLN A 306 -62.95 -6.78 124.42
C GLN A 306 -62.52 -7.06 125.87
N GLU A 307 -61.35 -7.68 126.10
CA GLU A 307 -60.77 -7.79 127.45
C GLU A 307 -60.43 -6.41 128.04
N ALA A 308 -59.88 -5.49 127.25
CA ALA A 308 -59.58 -4.13 127.71
C ALA A 308 -60.83 -3.32 128.09
N GLN A 309 -61.97 -3.53 127.41
CA GLN A 309 -63.24 -2.87 127.72
C GLN A 309 -63.94 -3.44 128.96
N GLN A 310 -63.71 -4.71 129.32
CA GLN A 310 -64.25 -5.28 130.56
C GLN A 310 -63.47 -4.81 131.80
N VAL A 311 -62.15 -4.62 131.70
CA VAL A 311 -61.32 -4.11 132.81
C VAL A 311 -61.60 -2.62 133.10
N GLU A 312 -61.91 -1.80 132.09
CA GLU A 312 -62.24 -0.38 132.30
C GLU A 312 -63.68 -0.15 132.85
N ALA A 313 -64.58 -1.13 132.69
CA ALA A 313 -65.94 -1.10 133.22
C ALA A 313 -66.02 -1.57 134.70
N GLU A 314 -65.14 -2.46 135.14
CA GLU A 314 -65.03 -2.89 136.55
C GLU A 314 -64.35 -1.83 137.43
N LEU A 315 -63.41 -1.02 136.89
CA LEU A 315 -62.74 0.06 137.62
C LEU A 315 -63.60 1.31 137.88
N LYS A 316 -64.71 1.52 137.13
CA LYS A 316 -65.62 2.68 137.31
C LYS A 316 -66.83 2.44 138.24
N LYS A 317 -67.06 1.20 138.70
CA LYS A 317 -68.12 0.88 139.70
C LYS A 317 -67.59 0.70 141.14
N GLY A 318 -66.29 0.42 141.32
CA GLY A 318 -65.67 0.28 142.64
C GLY A 318 -65.34 1.59 143.37
N ASP A 319 -65.31 2.72 142.67
CA ASP A 319 -64.91 4.03 143.23
C ASP A 319 -66.09 4.96 143.59
N GLN A 320 -67.35 4.52 143.43
CA GLN A 320 -68.54 5.23 143.95
C GLN A 320 -69.04 4.69 145.30
N GLU A 321 -68.58 3.51 145.75
CA GLU A 321 -68.86 2.97 147.10
C GLU A 321 -67.88 3.47 148.18
N LYS A 322 -66.68 3.95 147.82
CA LYS A 322 -65.70 4.47 148.80
C LYS A 322 -65.78 5.98 149.09
N VAL A 323 -66.60 6.74 148.37
CA VAL A 323 -66.80 8.19 148.58
C VAL A 323 -68.08 8.49 149.39
N LYS A 324 -69.00 7.53 149.52
CA LYS A 324 -70.17 7.65 150.42
C LYS A 324 -69.91 7.23 151.87
N ASP A 325 -68.90 6.39 152.13
CA ASP A 325 -68.47 6.02 153.49
C ASP A 325 -67.48 7.03 154.14
N LEU A 326 -67.09 8.11 153.44
CA LEU A 326 -66.13 9.12 153.95
C LEU A 326 -66.73 10.53 154.18
N ILE A 327 -68.01 10.76 153.89
CA ILE A 327 -68.69 12.07 154.07
C ILE A 327 -69.85 12.03 155.10
N ALA A 328 -70.24 10.85 155.63
CA ALA A 328 -71.18 10.77 156.76
C ALA A 328 -70.51 10.59 158.15
N ASP A 329 -69.19 10.44 158.22
CA ASP A 329 -68.40 10.44 159.46
C ASP A 329 -67.77 11.83 159.78
N LEU A 330 -68.19 12.89 159.07
CA LEU A 330 -67.61 14.24 159.21
C LEU A 330 -68.60 15.41 159.38
N GLU A 331 -69.87 15.16 159.71
CA GLU A 331 -70.86 16.15 160.21
C GLU A 331 -72.03 15.35 160.83
N ALA A 332 -72.34 15.35 162.13
CA ALA A 332 -72.28 16.42 163.14
C ALA A 332 -73.00 17.69 162.69
#